data_AF-A0A7L9J049-F1
#
_entry.id   AF-A0A7L9J049-F1
#
_cell.length_a   1.000
_cell.length_b   1.000
_cell.length_c   1.000
_cell.angle_alpha   90.00
_cell.angle_beta   90.00
_cell.angle_gamma   90.00
#
_symmetry.space_group_name_H-M   'P 1'
#
loop_
_entity.id
_entity.type
_entity.pdbx_description
1 polymer ?
#
loop_
_entity_poly.entity_id
_entity_poly.type
_entity_poly.pdbx_seq_one_letter_code
_entity_poly.pdbx_strand_id
1 'polypeptide(L)'
;MAVRQEARQAVLKAQAEMVAERKLRDKQLSALGVDVVVALRERDEAIARWEESAGRALRKMTDEGLSVKELLPWCGPEVTHREAVRLLKLSEEPAPVNVSEEDGKQEAPVDSSLDKLE
;
A
#
# COMPACT_ATOMS: atom_id res chain seq x y z
N MET A 1 -1.83 -37.70 44.24
CA MET A 1 -2.62 -36.69 43.50
C MET A 1 -1.78 -35.51 43.00
N ALA A 2 -0.75 -35.06 43.72
CA ALA A 2 0.10 -33.92 43.33
C ALA A 2 0.82 -34.06 41.97
N VAL A 3 1.41 -35.23 41.67
CA VAL A 3 2.20 -35.45 40.43
C VAL A 3 1.39 -35.20 39.15
N ARG A 4 0.12 -35.60 39.11
CA ARG A 4 -0.75 -35.39 37.92
C ARG A 4 -1.08 -33.92 37.73
N GLN A 5 -1.28 -33.18 38.82
CA GLN A 5 -1.60 -31.76 38.77
C GLN A 5 -0.38 -30.94 38.32
N GLU A 6 0.80 -31.26 38.84
CA GLU A 6 2.07 -30.67 38.42
C GLU A 6 2.35 -30.92 36.94
N ALA A 7 2.18 -32.16 36.47
CA ALA A 7 2.34 -32.50 35.06
C ALA A 7 1.38 -31.70 34.17
N ARG A 8 0.12 -31.52 34.58
CA ARG A 8 -0.84 -30.69 33.84
C ARG A 8 -0.43 -29.23 33.79
N GLN A 9 0.03 -28.67 34.90
CA GLN A 9 0.50 -27.27 34.95
C GLN A 9 1.72 -27.05 34.05
N ALA A 10 2.68 -27.97 34.07
CA ALA A 10 3.86 -27.92 33.20
C ALA A 10 3.49 -27.91 31.71
N VAL A 11 2.58 -28.80 31.29
CA VAL A 11 2.10 -28.84 29.90
C VAL A 11 1.36 -27.57 29.50
N LEU A 12 0.47 -27.06 30.35
CA LEU A 12 -0.28 -25.82 30.05
C LEU A 12 0.64 -24.61 29.91
N LYS A 13 1.68 -24.52 30.75
CA LYS A 13 2.69 -23.46 30.66
C LYS A 13 3.46 -23.53 29.33
N ALA A 14 3.97 -24.71 28.97
CA ALA A 14 4.70 -24.90 27.72
C ALA A 14 3.83 -24.59 26.48
N GLN A 15 2.54 -24.94 26.52
CA GLN A 15 1.59 -24.60 25.45
C GLN A 15 1.34 -23.09 25.36
N ALA A 16 1.17 -22.41 26.50
CA ALA A 16 0.97 -20.98 26.53
C ALA A 16 2.19 -20.22 25.96
N GLU A 17 3.40 -20.64 26.31
CA GLU A 17 4.65 -20.09 25.78
C GLU A 17 4.74 -20.28 24.26
N MET A 18 4.52 -21.50 23.78
CA MET A 18 4.54 -21.80 22.34
C MET A 18 3.53 -20.98 21.53
N VAL A 19 2.31 -20.83 22.05
CA VAL A 19 1.27 -20.02 21.40
C VAL A 19 1.64 -18.54 21.41
N ALA A 20 2.20 -18.03 22.50
CA ALA A 20 2.66 -16.64 22.60
C ALA A 20 3.80 -16.35 21.61
N GLU A 21 4.79 -17.24 21.52
CA GLU A 21 5.89 -17.12 20.56
C GLU A 21 5.40 -17.12 19.12
N ARG A 22 4.48 -18.04 18.79
CA ARG A 22 3.88 -18.07 17.45
C ARG A 22 3.13 -16.78 17.14
N LYS A 23 2.29 -16.30 18.07
CA LYS A 23 1.57 -15.03 17.90
C LYS A 23 2.51 -13.84 17.70
N LEU A 24 3.62 -13.79 18.42
CA LEU A 24 4.61 -12.73 18.26
C LEU A 24 5.25 -12.79 16.87
N ARG A 25 5.66 -13.99 16.43
CA ARG A 25 6.21 -14.20 15.09
C ARG A 25 5.22 -13.82 14.01
N ASP A 26 3.97 -14.26 14.12
CA ASP A 26 2.93 -13.96 13.14
C ASP A 26 2.66 -12.44 13.07
N LYS A 27 2.66 -11.75 14.22
CA LYS A 27 2.57 -10.28 14.27
C LYS A 27 3.75 -9.61 13.57
N GLN A 28 4.97 -10.08 13.81
CA GLN A 28 6.17 -9.54 13.15
C GLN A 28 6.15 -9.75 11.64
N LEU A 29 5.80 -10.97 11.19
CA LEU A 29 5.69 -11.28 9.77
C LEU A 29 4.57 -10.48 9.10
N SER A 30 3.45 -10.28 9.78
CA SER A 30 2.35 -9.45 9.28
C SER A 30 2.79 -8.00 9.11
N ALA A 31 3.53 -7.42 10.06
CA ALA A 31 4.05 -6.06 9.94
C ALA A 31 5.03 -5.93 8.76
N LEU A 32 5.98 -6.85 8.65
CA LEU A 32 6.92 -6.88 7.51
C LEU A 32 6.21 -7.03 6.17
N GLY A 33 5.14 -7.83 6.11
CA GLY A 33 4.31 -7.97 4.91
C GLY A 33 3.65 -6.65 4.50
N VAL A 34 3.16 -5.88 5.47
CA VAL A 34 2.64 -4.52 5.23
C VAL A 34 3.73 -3.61 4.69
N ASP A 35 4.91 -3.59 5.32
CA ASP A 35 6.04 -2.75 4.89
C ASP A 35 6.45 -3.04 3.44
N VAL A 36 6.51 -4.32 3.06
CA VAL A 36 6.82 -4.73 1.68
C VAL A 36 5.79 -4.18 0.68
N VAL A 37 4.49 -4.32 0.99
CA VAL A 37 3.44 -3.85 0.10
C VAL A 37 3.46 -2.34 0.00
N VAL A 38 3.60 -1.62 1.12
CA VAL A 38 3.69 -0.15 1.16
C VAL A 38 4.86 0.32 0.29
N ALA A 39 6.06 -0.24 0.49
CA ALA A 39 7.23 0.15 -0.30
C ALA A 39 7.04 -0.06 -1.82
N LEU A 40 6.36 -1.14 -2.22
CA LEU A 40 6.04 -1.38 -3.64
C LEU A 40 5.02 -0.37 -4.17
N ARG A 41 4.00 -0.02 -3.37
CA ARG A 41 2.99 0.97 -3.76
C ARG A 41 3.59 2.36 -3.90
N GLU A 42 4.39 2.80 -2.92
CA GLU A 42 5.09 4.08 -2.97
C GLU A 42 6.03 4.17 -4.18
N ARG A 43 6.72 3.08 -4.50
CA ARG A 43 7.55 3.00 -5.71
C ARG A 43 6.70 3.16 -6.97
N ASP A 44 5.61 2.42 -7.09
CA ASP A 44 4.76 2.44 -8.28
C ASP A 44 4.11 3.83 -8.45
N GLU A 45 3.71 4.49 -7.35
CA GLU A 45 3.25 5.88 -7.34
C GLU A 45 4.35 6.88 -7.75
N ALA A 46 5.58 6.69 -7.27
CA ALA A 46 6.71 7.51 -7.69
C ALA A 46 6.98 7.35 -9.19
N ILE A 47 6.99 6.12 -9.70
CA ILE A 47 7.14 5.83 -11.14
C ILE A 47 6.04 6.53 -11.93
N ALA A 48 4.77 6.37 -11.54
CA ALA A 48 3.65 7.01 -12.24
C ALA A 48 3.78 8.54 -12.30
N ARG A 49 4.17 9.18 -11.19
CA ARG A 49 4.41 10.64 -11.16
C ARG A 49 5.51 11.07 -12.12
N TRP A 50 6.61 10.31 -12.20
CA TRP A 50 7.71 10.62 -13.12
C TRP A 50 7.33 10.36 -14.57
N GLU A 51 6.58 9.30 -14.86
CA GLU A 51 6.05 9.02 -16.20
C GLU A 51 5.10 10.12 -16.67
N GLU A 52 4.19 10.58 -15.80
CA GLU A 52 3.29 11.68 -16.11
C GLU A 52 4.08 12.98 -16.37
N SER A 53 5.11 13.25 -15.57
CA SER A 53 6.00 14.40 -15.77
C SER A 53 6.75 14.33 -17.10
N ALA A 54 7.24 13.15 -17.49
CA ALA A 54 7.87 12.93 -18.78
C ALA A 54 6.86 13.12 -19.94
N GLY A 55 5.64 12.59 -19.79
CA GLY A 55 4.54 12.78 -20.73
C GLY A 55 4.17 14.25 -20.92
N ARG A 56 4.14 15.05 -19.83
CA ARG A 56 3.92 16.51 -19.90
C ARG A 56 5.05 17.23 -20.63
N ALA A 57 6.31 16.81 -20.44
CA ALA A 57 7.44 17.38 -21.16
C ALA A 57 7.35 17.10 -22.66
N LEU A 58 7.05 15.85 -23.04
CA LEU A 58 6.81 15.48 -24.45
C LEU A 58 5.63 16.25 -25.05
N ARG A 59 4.55 16.44 -24.28
CA ARG A 59 3.38 17.21 -24.73
C ARG A 59 3.73 18.65 -25.06
N LYS A 60 4.55 19.31 -24.23
CA LYS A 60 5.05 20.66 -24.53
C LYS A 60 5.83 20.71 -25.84
N MET A 61 6.69 19.72 -26.11
CA MET A 61 7.41 19.64 -27.39
C MET A 61 6.46 19.49 -28.58
N THR A 62 5.40 18.69 -28.44
CA THR A 62 4.39 18.55 -29.51
C THR A 62 3.52 19.81 -29.66
N ASP A 63 3.25 20.53 -28.58
CA ASP A 63 2.53 21.80 -28.61
C ASP A 63 3.38 22.92 -29.28
N GLU A 64 4.71 22.80 -29.26
CA GLU A 64 5.66 23.62 -30.04
C GLU A 64 5.71 23.22 -31.53
N GLY A 65 4.94 22.20 -31.94
CA GLY A 65 4.76 21.79 -33.34
C GLY A 65 5.62 20.62 -33.79
N LEU A 66 6.41 19.99 -32.90
CA LEU A 66 7.20 18.81 -33.25
C LEU A 66 6.30 17.57 -33.34
N SER A 67 6.47 16.77 -34.39
CA SER A 67 5.94 15.40 -34.40
C SER A 67 6.72 14.50 -33.43
N VAL A 68 6.14 13.34 -33.07
CA VAL A 68 6.80 12.35 -32.20
C VAL A 68 8.17 11.92 -32.76
N LYS A 69 8.31 11.81 -34.09
CA LYS A 69 9.58 11.43 -34.72
C LYS A 69 10.64 12.52 -34.59
N GLU A 70 10.23 13.79 -34.60
CA GLU A 70 11.13 14.95 -34.53
C GLU A 70 11.58 15.27 -33.11
N LEU A 71 10.79 14.91 -32.09
CA LEU A 71 11.19 15.10 -30.69
C LEU A 71 12.20 14.05 -30.19
N LEU A 72 12.20 12.83 -30.75
CA LEU A 72 13.01 11.72 -30.24
C LEU A 72 14.53 11.98 -30.21
N PRO A 73 15.14 12.65 -31.21
CA PRO A 73 16.56 13.00 -31.14
C PRO A 73 16.94 13.87 -29.93
N TRP A 74 16.00 14.66 -29.39
CA TRP A 74 16.22 15.47 -28.19
C TRP A 74 16.10 14.66 -26.90
N CYS A 75 15.37 13.54 -26.92
CA CYS A 75 15.18 12.64 -25.78
C CYS A 75 16.29 11.61 -25.64
N GLY A 76 17.17 11.47 -26.63
CA GLY A 76 18.25 10.48 -26.61
C GLY A 76 17.78 9.05 -26.88
N PRO A 77 18.71 8.07 -26.87
CA PRO A 77 18.40 6.66 -27.15
C PRO A 77 17.54 5.98 -26.07
N GLU A 78 17.40 6.58 -24.89
CA GLU A 78 16.67 6.03 -23.76
C GLU A 78 15.15 6.02 -24.01
N VAL A 79 14.64 6.91 -24.85
CA VAL A 79 13.21 6.99 -25.17
C VAL A 79 12.95 6.42 -26.54
N THR A 80 12.22 5.31 -26.60
CA THR A 80 11.77 4.75 -27.88
C THR A 80 10.53 5.47 -28.40
N HIS A 81 10.27 5.39 -29.71
CA HIS A 81 9.02 5.92 -30.28
C HIS A 81 7.77 5.36 -29.60
N ARG A 82 7.76 4.06 -29.29
CA ARG A 82 6.64 3.41 -28.59
C ARG A 82 6.44 3.99 -27.18
N GLU A 83 7.54 4.27 -26.49
CA GLU A 83 7.50 4.84 -25.16
C GLU A 83 7.06 6.30 -25.15
N ALA A 84 7.53 7.11 -26.10
CA ALA A 84 7.08 8.49 -26.27
C ALA A 84 5.55 8.56 -26.48
N VAL A 85 5.00 7.68 -27.33
CA VAL A 85 3.55 7.59 -27.54
C VAL A 85 2.81 7.14 -26.27
N ARG A 86 3.36 6.20 -25.50
CA ARG A 86 2.75 5.77 -24.23
C ARG A 86 2.72 6.92 -23.21
N LEU A 87 3.83 7.61 -23.02
CA LEU A 87 3.95 8.72 -22.07
C LEU A 87 3.06 9.90 -22.44
N LEU A 88 2.91 10.21 -23.73
CA LEU A 88 1.97 11.24 -24.21
C LEU A 88 0.51 10.89 -23.86
N LYS A 89 0.11 9.62 -23.93
CA LYS A 89 -1.24 9.21 -23.53
C LYS A 89 -1.46 9.33 -22.03
N LEU A 90 -0.45 9.00 -21.23
CA LEU A 90 -0.53 9.09 -19.77
C LEU A 90 -0.69 10.53 -19.27
N SER A 91 -0.22 11.53 -20.02
CA SER A 91 -0.43 12.94 -19.68
C SER A 91 -1.79 13.51 -20.11
N GLU A 92 -2.58 12.75 -20.90
CA GLU A 92 -3.95 13.10 -21.28
C GLU A 92 -4.99 12.55 -20.29
N GLU A 93 -4.66 11.49 -19.54
CA GLU A 93 -5.52 10.95 -18.50
C GLU A 93 -5.51 11.88 -17.26
N PRO A 94 -6.68 12.34 -16.78
CA PRO A 94 -6.74 13.09 -15.54
C PRO A 94 -6.25 12.17 -14.41
N ALA A 95 -5.30 12.68 -13.60
CA ALA A 95 -4.79 11.95 -12.44
C ALA A 95 -5.96 11.40 -11.59
N PRO A 96 -5.91 10.13 -11.15
CA PRO A 96 -6.96 9.58 -10.31
C PRO A 96 -7.07 10.45 -9.05
N VAL A 97 -8.24 11.06 -8.87
CA VAL A 97 -8.59 11.80 -7.66
C VAL A 97 -8.52 10.80 -6.51
N ASN A 98 -7.51 10.92 -5.67
CA ASN A 98 -7.43 10.17 -4.43
C ASN A 98 -8.54 10.69 -3.52
N VAL A 99 -9.72 10.09 -3.59
CA VAL A 99 -10.74 10.23 -2.56
C VAL A 99 -10.19 9.53 -1.33
N SER A 100 -9.51 10.31 -0.49
CA SER A 100 -9.32 9.95 0.91
C SER A 100 -10.72 9.73 1.49
N GLU A 101 -11.10 8.47 1.67
CA GLU A 101 -12.24 8.08 2.49
C GLU A 101 -11.89 8.43 3.96
N GLU A 102 -11.94 9.73 4.28
CA GLU A 102 -12.23 10.18 5.63
C GLU A 102 -13.75 10.16 5.79
N ASP A 103 -14.31 8.98 6.05
CA ASP A 103 -15.62 8.90 6.70
C ASP A 103 -15.41 8.43 8.14
N GLY A 104 -15.15 9.43 8.99
CA GLY A 104 -15.17 9.28 10.42
C GLY A 104 -16.55 8.81 10.86
N LYS A 105 -16.64 7.53 11.24
CA LYS A 105 -17.76 7.08 12.06
C LYS A 105 -17.40 7.23 13.53
N GLN A 106 -17.99 8.26 14.12
CA GLN A 106 -18.04 8.56 15.55
C GLN A 106 -18.19 7.29 16.41
N GLU A 107 -17.36 7.20 17.45
CA GLU A 107 -17.78 6.64 18.73
C GLU A 107 -19.01 7.42 19.24
N ALA A 108 -20.08 6.70 19.57
CA ALA A 108 -21.11 7.19 20.48
C ALA A 108 -21.26 6.19 21.64
N PRO A 109 -21.32 6.68 22.90
CA PRO A 109 -21.45 5.85 24.10
C PRO A 109 -22.94 5.52 24.37
N VAL A 110 -23.19 4.91 25.55
CA VAL A 110 -24.48 4.53 26.21
C VAL A 110 -25.14 3.25 25.67
N ASP A 111 -25.37 2.22 26.49
CA ASP A 111 -26.28 2.31 27.64
C ASP A 111 -25.87 1.45 28.86
N SER A 112 -25.98 2.10 30.03
CA SER A 112 -25.95 1.53 31.35
C SER A 112 -27.40 1.56 31.84
N SER A 113 -28.07 0.41 31.91
CA SER A 113 -29.04 0.03 32.96
C SER A 113 -29.99 -1.08 32.51
N LEU A 114 -30.48 -1.80 33.53
CA LEU A 114 -31.52 -2.85 33.56
C LEU A 114 -31.04 -4.26 33.14
N ASP A 115 -31.13 -5.31 33.97
CA ASP A 115 -32.11 -5.60 35.01
C ASP A 115 -31.49 -6.24 36.28
N LYS A 116 -31.90 -5.71 37.43
CA LYS A 116 -32.14 -6.50 38.65
C LYS A 116 -33.55 -7.06 38.52
N LEU A 117 -33.74 -8.33 38.91
CA LEU A 117 -34.97 -9.12 39.20
C LEU A 117 -34.70 -10.50 38.55
N GLU A 118 -34.57 -11.63 39.24
CA GLU A 118 -35.00 -12.11 40.56
C GLU A 118 -33.95 -13.05 41.17
#